data_AF-A0A9R1GNP9-F1
#
_entry.id   AF-A0A9R1GNP9-F1
#
_cell.length_a   1.000
_cell.length_b   1.000
_cell.length_c   1.000
_cell.angle_alpha   90.00
_cell.angle_beta   90.00
_cell.angle_gamma   90.00
#
_symmetry.space_group_name_H-M   'P 1'
#
loop_
_entity.id
_entity.type
_entity.pdbx_description
1 polymer ?
#
loop_
_entity_poly.entity_id
_entity_poly.type
_entity_poly.pdbx_seq_one_letter_code
_entity_poly.pdbx_strand_id
1 'polypeptide(L)'
;MAPLFQRALLAALLLASTASSSFATASRDDGGGRFDPTRAVHVSWRPRAFLYKGFLSEAECDHLVALAEEGGLQKSMVVDRLTGKSVMSQVRTSSGTFLPKKQDQVVAMIEERIAAWTMLPQENGESIQVLRYESGQKYEPHVDFIRHTAKGYHSRWGHRVATVLMYLSGVKMGGETVFPNSDAETLQPKDDTWSECARRGYAVKPVKGDAVLFFSLHPNGTTDPDSLHGSCPVIDGEKWSATKWIHVRPFDSRPRVPSTAGCGDENDLCPRWAANGECAKNPRYMVGTAGFPGFCRKSCNACTSTL
;
A
#
# COMPACT_ATOMS: atom_id res chain seq x y z
N MET A 1 -37.28 -38.42 79.41
CA MET A 1 -36.19 -37.50 79.83
C MET A 1 -35.17 -37.46 78.69
N ALA A 2 -34.92 -36.28 78.12
CA ALA A 2 -33.85 -36.01 77.16
C ALA A 2 -32.47 -35.95 77.88
N PRO A 3 -31.32 -35.71 77.22
CA PRO A 3 -30.82 -36.01 75.85
C PRO A 3 -29.38 -36.62 75.86
N LEU A 4 -28.76 -36.92 74.70
CA LEU A 4 -27.44 -36.37 74.27
C LEU A 4 -26.90 -37.03 72.97
N PHE A 5 -26.78 -36.20 71.91
CA PHE A 5 -25.65 -35.98 70.96
C PHE A 5 -24.81 -37.17 70.43
N GLN A 6 -24.30 -37.26 69.20
CA GLN A 6 -24.33 -36.54 67.91
C GLN A 6 -23.32 -37.30 67.00
N ARG A 7 -23.59 -37.41 65.69
CA ARG A 7 -22.66 -37.39 64.52
C ARG A 7 -23.14 -38.32 63.40
N ALA A 8 -23.80 -37.74 62.40
CA ALA A 8 -24.03 -38.36 61.09
C ALA A 8 -23.17 -37.63 60.04
N LEU A 9 -22.45 -38.42 59.24
CA LEU A 9 -21.59 -38.00 58.13
C LEU A 9 -22.41 -37.28 57.04
N LEU A 10 -21.93 -36.11 56.58
CA LEU A 10 -22.35 -35.53 55.31
C LEU A 10 -21.65 -36.26 54.15
N ALA A 11 -22.42 -36.84 53.24
CA ALA A 11 -21.98 -37.21 51.90
C ALA A 11 -22.56 -36.18 50.91
N ALA A 12 -21.71 -35.38 50.29
CA ALA A 12 -22.10 -34.45 49.23
C ALA A 12 -22.01 -35.17 47.88
N LEU A 13 -23.17 -35.38 47.22
CA LEU A 13 -23.23 -35.77 45.81
C LEU A 13 -22.96 -34.53 44.93
N LEU A 14 -21.91 -34.60 44.12
CA LEU A 14 -21.65 -33.68 43.01
C LEU A 14 -22.52 -34.08 41.81
N LEU A 15 -23.57 -33.31 41.54
CA LEU A 15 -24.29 -33.35 40.27
C LEU A 15 -23.58 -32.42 39.27
N ALA A 16 -22.89 -32.99 38.29
CA ALA A 16 -22.34 -32.25 37.17
C ALA A 16 -23.45 -31.88 36.18
N SER A 17 -23.83 -30.61 36.12
CA SER A 17 -24.71 -30.07 35.09
C SER A 17 -23.93 -29.82 33.80
N THR A 18 -24.16 -30.61 32.76
CA THR A 18 -23.64 -30.33 31.41
C THR A 18 -24.51 -29.25 30.76
N ALA A 19 -24.09 -27.99 30.87
CA ALA A 19 -24.64 -26.92 30.05
C ALA A 19 -24.00 -27.00 28.66
N SER A 20 -24.75 -27.54 27.70
CA SER A 20 -24.42 -27.46 26.27
C SER A 20 -24.57 -26.01 25.81
N SER A 21 -23.51 -25.22 25.92
CA SER A 21 -23.42 -23.92 25.27
C SER A 21 -23.11 -24.16 23.79
N SER A 22 -24.17 -24.28 22.98
CA SER A 22 -24.10 -24.09 21.54
C SER A 22 -23.70 -22.63 21.28
N PHE A 23 -22.40 -22.37 21.22
CA PHE A 23 -21.91 -21.14 20.62
C PHE A 23 -22.21 -21.24 19.12
N ALA A 24 -23.38 -20.72 18.73
CA ALA A 24 -23.59 -20.29 17.37
C ALA A 24 -22.50 -19.27 17.07
N THR A 25 -21.48 -19.70 16.35
CA THR A 25 -20.52 -18.80 15.71
C THR A 25 -21.31 -18.00 14.70
N ALA A 26 -21.85 -16.86 15.13
CA ALA A 26 -22.20 -15.79 14.23
C ALA A 26 -20.90 -15.38 13.55
N SER A 27 -20.70 -15.90 12.34
CA SER A 27 -19.75 -15.36 11.39
C SER A 27 -20.14 -13.90 11.19
N ARG A 28 -19.45 -13.01 11.90
CA ARG A 28 -19.34 -11.63 11.46
C ARG A 28 -18.51 -11.69 10.19
N ASP A 29 -19.19 -11.51 9.08
CA ASP A 29 -18.57 -11.11 7.82
C ASP A 29 -18.05 -9.68 8.01
N ASP A 30 -16.95 -9.54 8.78
CA ASP A 30 -16.13 -8.33 8.77
C ASP A 30 -15.40 -8.37 7.42
N GLY A 31 -16.06 -7.87 6.37
CA GLY A 31 -15.70 -8.08 4.94
C GLY A 31 -14.27 -7.73 4.51
N GLY A 32 -13.41 -7.26 5.42
CA GLY A 32 -11.99 -7.09 5.24
C GLY A 32 -11.17 -8.30 5.72
N GLY A 33 -11.35 -9.47 5.11
CA GLY A 33 -10.63 -10.70 5.48
C GLY A 33 -9.09 -10.62 5.41
N ARG A 34 -8.41 -11.62 5.99
CA ARG A 34 -6.97 -11.86 5.78
C ARG A 34 -6.66 -11.92 4.27
N PHE A 35 -5.45 -11.48 3.88
CA PHE A 35 -4.98 -11.57 2.49
C PHE A 35 -5.16 -12.99 1.93
N ASP A 36 -5.88 -13.09 0.81
CA ASP A 36 -6.13 -14.33 0.07
C ASP A 36 -5.46 -14.24 -1.31
N PRO A 37 -4.32 -14.92 -1.51
CA PRO A 37 -3.58 -14.82 -2.76
C PRO A 37 -4.35 -15.38 -3.98
N THR A 38 -5.38 -16.20 -3.79
CA THR A 38 -6.16 -16.78 -4.90
C THR A 38 -7.01 -15.76 -5.64
N ARG A 39 -7.25 -14.60 -5.02
CA ARG A 39 -8.02 -13.48 -5.59
C ARG A 39 -7.16 -12.53 -6.43
N ALA A 40 -5.85 -12.72 -6.43
CA ALA A 40 -4.92 -11.95 -7.25
C ALA A 40 -4.79 -12.55 -8.66
N VAL A 41 -5.06 -11.75 -9.67
CA VAL A 41 -5.02 -12.10 -11.08
C VAL A 41 -3.89 -11.32 -11.76
N HIS A 42 -3.11 -12.00 -12.59
CA HIS A 42 -2.08 -11.36 -13.40
C HIS A 42 -2.70 -10.42 -14.45
N VAL A 43 -2.13 -9.22 -14.59
CA VAL A 43 -2.55 -8.20 -15.56
C VAL A 43 -1.48 -8.05 -16.64
N SER A 44 -0.23 -7.81 -16.24
CA SER A 44 0.90 -7.67 -17.14
C SER A 44 2.22 -7.98 -16.43
N TRP A 45 3.24 -8.39 -17.20
CA TRP A 45 4.62 -8.48 -16.72
C TRP A 45 5.43 -7.22 -17.04
N ARG A 46 4.98 -6.43 -18.01
CA ARG A 46 5.64 -5.21 -18.48
C ARG A 46 4.57 -4.14 -18.69
N PRO A 47 4.30 -3.27 -17.70
CA PRO A 47 4.87 -3.30 -16.35
C PRO A 47 4.31 -4.48 -15.54
N ARG A 48 4.98 -4.85 -14.45
CA ARG A 48 4.43 -5.83 -13.52
C ARG A 48 3.17 -5.25 -12.87
N ALA A 49 2.02 -5.84 -13.17
CA ALA A 49 0.73 -5.43 -12.68
C ALA A 49 -0.13 -6.64 -12.31
N PHE A 50 -0.90 -6.51 -11.23
CA PHE A 50 -1.77 -7.55 -10.68
C PHE A 50 -3.07 -6.90 -10.17
N LEU A 51 -4.20 -7.54 -10.46
CA LEU A 51 -5.52 -7.13 -10.01
C LEU A 51 -5.97 -8.04 -8.87
N TYR A 52 -6.30 -7.48 -7.71
CA TYR A 52 -6.91 -8.21 -6.62
C TYR A 52 -8.42 -7.94 -6.63
N LYS A 53 -9.21 -9.01 -6.80
CA LYS A 53 -10.67 -8.92 -6.83
C LYS A 53 -11.25 -8.79 -5.43
N GLY A 54 -12.04 -7.75 -5.17
CA GLY A 54 -12.63 -7.41 -3.87
C GLY A 54 -11.59 -7.38 -2.73
N PHE A 55 -10.53 -6.62 -2.96
CA PHE A 55 -9.48 -6.33 -1.98
C PHE A 55 -10.02 -5.57 -0.76
N LEU A 56 -10.97 -4.67 -0.99
CA LEU A 56 -11.75 -3.99 0.04
C LEU A 56 -13.18 -4.53 0.07
N SER A 57 -13.78 -4.54 1.26
CA SER A 57 -15.23 -4.65 1.38
C SER A 57 -15.94 -3.38 0.93
N GLU A 58 -17.22 -3.51 0.60
CA GLU A 58 -18.10 -2.36 0.32
C GLU A 58 -18.08 -1.34 1.48
N ALA A 59 -18.12 -1.82 2.73
CA ALA A 59 -18.10 -0.97 3.92
C ALA A 59 -16.75 -0.24 4.10
N GLU A 60 -15.62 -0.91 3.80
CA GLU A 60 -14.31 -0.26 3.79
C GLU A 60 -14.22 0.82 2.71
N CYS A 61 -14.79 0.57 1.52
CA CYS A 61 -14.85 1.58 0.47
C CYS A 61 -15.65 2.81 0.91
N ASP A 62 -16.85 2.60 1.44
CA ASP A 62 -17.72 3.69 1.89
C ASP A 62 -17.09 4.47 3.05
N HIS A 63 -16.39 3.78 3.96
CA HIS A 63 -15.65 4.41 5.06
C HIS A 63 -14.55 5.34 4.55
N LEU A 64 -13.74 4.91 3.58
CA LEU A 64 -12.68 5.75 3.00
C LEU A 64 -13.24 6.97 2.26
N VAL A 65 -14.41 6.83 1.61
CA VAL A 65 -15.11 7.96 0.97
C VAL A 65 -15.60 8.94 2.02
N ALA A 66 -16.25 8.47 3.10
CA ALA A 66 -16.75 9.32 4.19
C ALA A 66 -15.62 10.13 4.85
N LEU A 67 -14.50 9.48 5.20
CA LEU A 67 -13.33 10.17 5.74
C LEU A 67 -12.78 11.25 4.79
N ALA A 68 -12.83 10.99 3.49
CA ALA A 68 -12.34 11.94 2.49
C ALA A 68 -13.27 13.15 2.34
N GLU A 69 -14.58 12.94 2.45
CA GLU A 69 -15.57 14.02 2.45
C GLU A 69 -15.45 14.88 3.72
N GLU A 70 -15.34 14.25 4.89
CA GLU A 70 -15.12 14.93 6.17
C GLU A 70 -13.83 15.77 6.19
N GLY A 71 -12.75 15.22 5.63
CA GLY A 71 -11.46 15.90 5.54
C GLY A 71 -11.42 17.05 4.53
N GLY A 72 -12.44 17.20 3.68
CA GLY A 72 -12.56 18.23 2.67
C GLY A 72 -11.71 17.96 1.42
N LEU A 73 -12.37 17.61 0.31
CA LEU A 73 -11.71 17.43 -0.98
C LEU A 73 -11.19 18.74 -1.55
N GLN A 74 -9.92 18.75 -1.97
CA GLN A 74 -9.30 19.88 -2.65
C GLN A 74 -8.99 19.52 -4.10
N LYS A 75 -8.94 20.50 -5.02
CA LYS A 75 -8.52 20.23 -6.40
C LYS A 75 -7.11 19.62 -6.40
N SER A 76 -6.95 18.52 -7.14
CA SER A 76 -5.69 17.78 -7.18
C SER A 76 -4.61 18.60 -7.87
N MET A 77 -3.42 18.57 -7.30
CA MET A 77 -2.23 19.22 -7.85
C MET A 77 -1.30 18.17 -8.45
N VAL A 78 -0.42 18.59 -9.37
CA VAL A 78 0.69 17.77 -9.86
C VAL A 78 2.01 18.43 -9.51
N VAL A 79 3.06 17.63 -9.36
CA VAL A 79 4.43 18.15 -9.25
C VAL A 79 4.91 18.51 -10.65
N ASP A 80 5.16 19.81 -10.87
CA ASP A 80 5.71 20.30 -12.12
C ASP A 80 7.11 19.70 -12.39
N ARG A 81 7.33 19.25 -13.63
CA ARG A 81 8.53 18.49 -14.00
C ARG A 81 9.81 19.34 -13.99
N LEU A 82 9.68 20.64 -14.25
CA LEU A 82 10.82 21.56 -14.38
C LEU A 82 11.18 22.21 -13.04
N THR A 83 10.17 22.56 -12.26
CA THR A 83 10.32 23.35 -11.04
C THR A 83 10.20 22.52 -9.76
N GLY A 84 9.66 21.30 -9.82
CA GLY A 84 9.41 20.46 -8.66
C GLY A 84 8.32 20.99 -7.72
N LYS A 85 7.59 22.04 -8.13
CA LYS A 85 6.52 22.67 -7.33
C LYS A 85 5.16 22.04 -7.62
N SER A 86 4.30 22.04 -6.61
CA SER A 86 2.90 21.64 -6.75
C SER A 86 2.14 22.70 -7.57
N VAL A 87 1.54 22.34 -8.71
CA VAL A 87 0.79 23.25 -9.60
C VAL A 87 -0.61 22.71 -9.92
N MET A 88 -1.58 23.63 -10.09
CA MET A 88 -2.91 23.28 -10.60
C MET A 88 -2.76 22.75 -12.03
N SER A 89 -3.42 21.64 -12.33
CA SER A 89 -3.12 20.88 -13.54
C SER A 89 -4.34 20.66 -14.42
N GLN A 90 -4.16 20.86 -15.74
CA GLN A 90 -5.06 20.32 -16.76
C GLN A 90 -4.79 18.82 -17.03
N VAL A 91 -3.69 18.29 -16.47
CA VAL A 91 -3.21 16.92 -16.66
C VAL A 91 -3.86 15.97 -15.65
N ARG A 92 -4.22 16.47 -14.46
CA ARG A 92 -4.98 15.78 -13.41
C ARG A 92 -6.09 16.71 -12.92
N THR A 93 -7.33 16.35 -13.21
CA THR A 93 -8.48 17.25 -12.99
C THR A 93 -9.40 16.84 -11.84
N SER A 94 -9.03 15.77 -11.11
CA SER A 94 -9.71 15.26 -9.92
C SER A 94 -9.71 16.23 -8.74
N SER A 95 -10.54 15.94 -7.74
CA SER A 95 -10.36 16.41 -6.37
C SER A 95 -9.84 15.27 -5.48
N GLY A 96 -9.26 15.60 -4.34
CA GLY A 96 -8.68 14.59 -3.44
C GLY A 96 -8.25 15.13 -2.09
N THR A 97 -7.93 14.20 -1.21
CA THR A 97 -7.34 14.46 0.11
C THR A 97 -6.43 13.30 0.53
N PHE A 98 -5.68 13.48 1.61
CA PHE A 98 -4.85 12.44 2.20
C PHE A 98 -5.39 12.03 3.57
N LEU A 99 -5.55 10.72 3.76
CA LEU A 99 -5.87 10.14 5.06
C LEU A 99 -4.56 9.84 5.80
N PRO A 100 -4.33 10.42 6.98
CA PRO A 100 -3.17 10.07 7.81
C PRO A 100 -3.01 8.55 7.99
N LYS A 101 -1.76 8.10 8.04
CA LYS A 101 -1.44 6.69 8.30
C LYS A 101 -2.07 6.26 9.62
N LYS A 102 -2.69 5.07 9.63
CA LYS A 102 -3.39 4.53 10.81
C LYS A 102 -4.37 5.53 11.45
N GLN A 103 -5.03 6.38 10.66
CA GLN A 103 -5.98 7.38 11.16
C GLN A 103 -7.05 6.76 12.07
N ASP A 104 -7.53 5.58 11.69
CA ASP A 104 -8.39 4.73 12.52
C ASP A 104 -8.08 3.25 12.28
N GLN A 105 -8.84 2.37 12.95
CA GLN A 105 -8.67 0.92 12.86
C GLN A 105 -8.92 0.38 11.45
N VAL A 106 -9.89 0.93 10.70
CA VAL A 106 -10.20 0.49 9.33
C VAL A 106 -9.04 0.82 8.40
N VAL A 107 -8.55 2.06 8.44
CA VAL A 107 -7.38 2.51 7.68
C VAL A 107 -6.15 1.67 8.05
N ALA A 108 -5.92 1.41 9.34
CA ALA A 108 -4.78 0.60 9.80
C ALA A 108 -4.84 -0.84 9.26
N MET A 109 -6.01 -1.48 9.26
CA MET A 109 -6.20 -2.83 8.72
C MET A 109 -6.01 -2.88 7.20
N ILE A 110 -6.49 -1.87 6.46
CA ILE A 110 -6.27 -1.76 5.02
C ILE A 110 -4.76 -1.62 4.73
N GLU A 111 -4.04 -0.78 5.47
CA GLU A 111 -2.59 -0.63 5.32
C GLU A 111 -1.81 -1.91 5.64
N GLU A 112 -2.26 -2.68 6.64
CA GLU A 112 -1.69 -4.01 6.96
C GLU A 112 -1.94 -5.00 5.82
N ARG A 113 -3.16 -5.04 5.26
CA ARG A 113 -3.51 -5.89 4.11
C ARG A 113 -2.68 -5.53 2.88
N ILE A 114 -2.44 -4.24 2.63
CA ILE A 114 -1.55 -3.77 1.57
C ILE A 114 -0.12 -4.28 1.79
N ALA A 115 0.41 -4.17 3.00
CA ALA A 115 1.76 -4.66 3.33
C ALA A 115 1.86 -6.18 3.13
N ALA A 116 0.84 -6.94 3.55
CA ALA A 116 0.79 -8.38 3.35
C ALA A 116 0.77 -8.79 1.87
N TRP A 117 -0.06 -8.13 1.05
CA TRP A 117 -0.15 -8.43 -0.39
C TRP A 117 1.12 -8.05 -1.15
N THR A 118 1.66 -6.87 -0.88
CA THR A 118 2.83 -6.35 -1.59
C THR A 118 4.15 -6.97 -1.11
N MET A 119 4.14 -7.58 0.08
CA MET A 119 5.34 -7.98 0.83
C MET A 119 6.32 -6.82 1.07
N LEU A 120 5.79 -5.59 1.13
CA LEU A 120 6.56 -4.38 1.43
C LEU A 120 6.18 -3.84 2.83
N PRO A 121 7.16 -3.34 3.61
CA PRO A 121 6.89 -2.88 4.97
C PRO A 121 5.91 -1.69 5.02
N GLN A 122 5.03 -1.66 6.02
CA GLN A 122 4.00 -0.62 6.18
C GLN A 122 4.62 0.78 6.36
N GLU A 123 5.78 0.85 7.01
CA GLU A 123 6.54 2.08 7.22
C GLU A 123 7.03 2.71 5.92
N ASN A 124 7.14 1.96 4.82
CA ASN A 124 7.53 2.48 3.51
C ASN A 124 6.39 3.18 2.78
N GLY A 125 5.13 2.98 3.21
CA GLY A 125 3.96 3.57 2.59
C GLY A 125 3.75 5.04 2.96
N GLU A 126 3.41 5.87 1.98
CA GLU A 126 2.84 7.22 2.21
C GLU A 126 1.43 7.12 2.81
N SER A 127 0.85 8.24 3.27
CA SER A 127 -0.58 8.34 3.57
C SER A 127 -1.45 7.92 2.37
N ILE A 128 -2.62 7.34 2.61
CA ILE A 128 -3.56 6.98 1.54
C ILE A 128 -4.09 8.27 0.89
N GLN A 129 -3.99 8.39 -0.43
CA GLN A 129 -4.58 9.49 -1.18
C GLN A 129 -5.94 9.07 -1.73
N VAL A 130 -7.03 9.67 -1.24
CA VAL A 130 -8.38 9.46 -1.79
C VAL A 130 -8.66 10.50 -2.87
N LEU A 131 -9.26 10.07 -3.97
CA LEU A 131 -9.48 10.85 -5.18
C LEU A 131 -10.89 10.64 -5.72
N ARG A 132 -11.49 11.73 -6.17
CA ARG A 132 -12.79 11.77 -6.85
C ARG A 132 -12.64 12.35 -8.25
N TYR A 133 -13.18 11.64 -9.23
CA TYR A 133 -13.27 12.08 -10.63
C TYR A 133 -14.73 12.15 -11.05
N GLU A 134 -15.18 13.35 -11.40
CA GLU A 134 -16.48 13.61 -12.01
C GLU A 134 -16.44 13.31 -13.52
N SER A 135 -17.60 13.36 -14.18
CA SER A 135 -17.68 13.20 -15.64
C SER A 135 -16.72 14.14 -16.38
N GLY A 136 -15.99 13.58 -17.34
CA GLY A 136 -14.93 14.23 -18.11
C GLY A 136 -13.58 14.35 -17.40
N GLN A 137 -13.51 14.20 -16.08
CA GLN A 137 -12.25 14.29 -15.34
C GLN A 137 -11.37 13.07 -15.57
N LYS A 138 -10.05 13.29 -15.59
CA LYS A 138 -9.04 12.31 -15.98
C LYS A 138 -7.72 12.55 -15.27
N TYR A 139 -6.80 11.60 -15.47
CA TYR A 139 -5.38 11.78 -15.22
C TYR A 139 -4.60 11.27 -16.42
N GLU A 140 -3.91 12.16 -17.12
CA GLU A 140 -3.03 11.77 -18.23
C GLU A 140 -1.95 10.78 -17.78
N PRO A 141 -1.43 9.96 -18.72
CA PRO A 141 -0.38 9.00 -18.43
C PRO A 141 0.86 9.63 -17.77
N HIS A 142 1.26 9.03 -16.64
CA HIS A 142 2.40 9.43 -15.83
C HIS A 142 3.07 8.22 -15.18
N VAL A 143 4.20 8.48 -14.52
CA VAL A 143 4.95 7.48 -13.75
C VAL A 143 4.92 7.85 -12.28
N ASP A 144 4.90 6.84 -11.42
CA ASP A 144 4.90 7.04 -9.97
C ASP A 144 6.31 7.05 -9.38
N PHE A 145 7.33 6.50 -10.06
CA PHE A 145 8.69 6.71 -9.59
C PHE A 145 9.08 8.19 -9.64
N ILE A 146 9.90 8.58 -8.66
CA ILE A 146 10.34 9.96 -8.52
C ILE A 146 11.34 10.32 -9.63
N ARG A 147 11.06 11.32 -10.46
CA ARG A 147 11.97 11.79 -11.54
C ARG A 147 13.02 12.75 -10.96
N HIS A 148 14.29 12.58 -11.36
CA HIS A 148 15.50 13.23 -10.81
C HIS A 148 15.54 14.78 -10.71
N THR A 149 14.51 15.53 -11.09
CA THR A 149 14.56 17.00 -11.20
C THR A 149 14.15 17.77 -9.94
N ALA A 150 13.55 17.15 -8.90
CA ALA A 150 13.25 17.85 -7.65
C ALA A 150 14.41 17.72 -6.65
N LYS A 151 15.36 18.67 -6.72
CA LYS A 151 16.46 18.80 -5.76
C LYS A 151 15.92 18.76 -4.32
N GLY A 152 16.45 17.85 -3.49
CA GLY A 152 16.23 17.79 -2.03
C GLY A 152 15.19 16.79 -1.52
N TYR A 153 14.14 16.46 -2.28
CA TYR A 153 13.08 15.54 -1.82
C TYR A 153 13.44 14.05 -2.02
N HIS A 154 14.36 13.77 -2.96
CA HIS A 154 14.53 12.44 -3.55
C HIS A 154 15.48 11.50 -2.79
N SER A 155 16.33 12.03 -1.92
CA SER A 155 17.36 11.23 -1.24
C SER A 155 16.85 10.52 0.02
N ARG A 156 15.77 11.02 0.64
CA ARG A 156 15.27 10.52 1.92
C ARG A 156 14.68 9.11 1.78
N TRP A 157 13.60 8.98 1.03
CA TRP A 157 12.82 7.73 0.93
C TRP A 157 13.13 6.92 -0.32
N GLY A 158 13.86 7.50 -1.28
CA GLY A 158 14.11 6.90 -2.59
C GLY A 158 12.85 6.85 -3.46
N HIS A 159 12.91 6.13 -4.59
CA HIS A 159 11.78 6.00 -5.49
C HIS A 159 10.59 5.27 -4.81
N ARG A 160 9.38 5.58 -5.28
CA ARG A 160 8.21 4.72 -5.09
C ARG A 160 8.45 3.44 -5.89
N VAL A 161 8.48 2.29 -5.22
CA VAL A 161 8.70 0.97 -5.83
C VAL A 161 7.41 0.39 -6.37
N ALA A 162 6.30 0.60 -5.67
CA ALA A 162 5.00 0.03 -6.00
C ALA A 162 3.88 1.00 -5.65
N THR A 163 2.77 0.82 -6.35
CA THR A 163 1.52 1.55 -6.13
C THR A 163 0.40 0.54 -6.01
N VAL A 164 -0.43 0.69 -4.98
CA VAL A 164 -1.73 0.01 -4.87
C VAL A 164 -2.82 1.05 -5.09
N LEU A 165 -3.56 0.91 -6.17
CA LEU A 165 -4.72 1.74 -6.51
C LEU A 165 -5.99 0.94 -6.28
N MET A 166 -6.75 1.33 -5.26
CA MET A 166 -8.01 0.71 -4.85
C MET A 166 -9.19 1.49 -5.45
N TYR A 167 -10.17 0.79 -5.99
CA TYR A 167 -11.39 1.38 -6.53
C TYR A 167 -12.48 1.42 -5.45
N LEU A 168 -12.92 2.62 -5.08
CA LEU A 168 -13.92 2.82 -4.03
C LEU A 168 -15.34 2.96 -4.59
N SER A 169 -15.46 3.11 -5.91
CA SER A 169 -16.73 3.07 -6.63
C SER A 169 -16.60 2.27 -7.93
N GLY A 170 -17.73 1.76 -8.41
CA GLY A 170 -17.87 1.28 -9.78
C GLY A 170 -18.22 2.45 -10.71
N VAL A 171 -17.64 2.46 -11.91
CA VAL A 171 -17.95 3.46 -12.93
C VAL A 171 -18.71 2.78 -14.06
N LYS A 172 -19.81 3.39 -14.50
CA LYS A 172 -20.65 2.80 -15.54
C LYS A 172 -19.96 2.80 -16.91
N MET A 173 -19.27 3.89 -17.26
CA MET A 173 -18.46 3.98 -18.47
C MET A 173 -17.26 4.91 -18.28
N GLY A 174 -16.09 4.52 -18.79
CA GLY A 174 -14.85 5.25 -18.62
C GLY A 174 -14.18 5.02 -17.27
N GLY A 175 -13.25 5.90 -16.90
CA GLY A 175 -12.55 5.83 -15.60
C GLY A 175 -11.56 4.67 -15.46
N GLU A 176 -11.24 3.95 -16.54
CA GLU A 176 -10.30 2.83 -16.50
C GLU A 176 -8.89 3.30 -16.11
N THR A 177 -8.15 2.45 -15.41
CA THR A 177 -6.71 2.64 -15.25
C THR A 177 -6.01 2.01 -16.45
N VAL A 178 -5.42 2.82 -17.32
CA VAL A 178 -4.76 2.37 -18.56
C VAL A 178 -3.25 2.35 -18.39
N PHE A 179 -2.60 1.33 -18.95
CA PHE A 179 -1.15 1.14 -19.06
C PHE A 179 -0.77 1.16 -20.55
N PRO A 180 -0.46 2.34 -21.13
CA PRO A 180 -0.28 2.48 -22.58
C PRO A 180 0.94 1.74 -23.14
N ASN A 181 1.95 1.49 -22.30
CA ASN A 181 3.17 0.80 -22.71
C ASN A 181 3.13 -0.70 -22.40
N SER A 182 1.96 -1.24 -22.03
CA SER A 182 1.84 -2.65 -21.68
C SER A 182 1.96 -3.54 -22.92
N ASP A 183 2.86 -4.53 -22.88
CA ASP A 183 2.99 -5.51 -23.97
C ASP A 183 1.81 -6.48 -24.06
N ALA A 184 0.98 -6.54 -23.03
CA ALA A 184 -0.24 -7.33 -22.97
C ALA A 184 -1.45 -6.65 -23.64
N GLU A 185 -1.32 -5.45 -24.21
CA GLU A 185 -2.45 -4.70 -24.82
C GLU A 185 -3.23 -5.56 -25.82
N THR A 186 -2.55 -6.28 -26.71
CA THR A 186 -3.17 -7.14 -27.74
C THR A 186 -3.82 -8.40 -27.17
N LEU A 187 -3.51 -8.76 -25.92
CA LEU A 187 -4.05 -9.92 -25.22
C LEU A 187 -5.34 -9.62 -24.46
N GLN A 188 -5.79 -8.37 -24.45
CA GLN A 188 -7.04 -7.96 -23.79
C GLN A 188 -8.07 -7.55 -24.85
N PRO A 189 -8.93 -8.49 -25.31
CA PRO A 189 -10.06 -8.15 -26.16
C PRO A 189 -10.95 -7.10 -25.49
N LYS A 190 -11.31 -6.05 -26.23
CA LYS A 190 -12.15 -4.96 -25.73
C LYS A 190 -13.41 -4.82 -26.57
N ASP A 191 -14.54 -5.16 -25.96
CA ASP A 191 -15.88 -4.89 -26.49
C ASP A 191 -16.24 -3.38 -26.40
N ASP A 192 -17.48 -3.04 -26.70
CA ASP A 192 -18.05 -1.69 -26.68
C ASP A 192 -18.17 -1.07 -25.28
N THR A 193 -17.99 -1.87 -24.22
CA THR A 193 -18.04 -1.39 -22.84
C THR A 193 -16.73 -0.74 -22.37
N TRP A 194 -15.72 -0.68 -23.23
CA TRP A 194 -14.44 0.00 -22.98
C TRP A 194 -14.40 1.38 -23.64
N SER A 195 -13.86 2.38 -22.94
CA SER A 195 -13.64 3.70 -23.51
C SER A 195 -12.55 3.69 -24.59
N GLU A 196 -12.62 4.64 -25.53
CA GLU A 196 -11.57 4.85 -26.53
C GLU A 196 -10.20 5.11 -25.91
N CYS A 197 -10.14 5.73 -24.74
CA CYS A 197 -8.91 5.89 -23.98
C CYS A 197 -8.33 4.55 -23.54
N ALA A 198 -9.16 3.65 -23.00
CA ALA A 198 -8.73 2.34 -22.52
C ALA A 198 -8.28 1.42 -23.65
N ARG A 199 -8.70 1.68 -24.90
CA ARG A 199 -8.22 0.94 -26.08
C ARG A 199 -6.74 1.14 -26.40
N ARG A 200 -6.09 2.19 -25.87
CA ARG A 200 -4.68 2.57 -26.16
C ARG A 200 -3.66 1.93 -25.22
N GLY A 201 -3.91 0.72 -24.74
CA GLY A 201 -3.08 0.02 -23.76
C GLY A 201 -3.83 -1.10 -23.05
N TYR A 202 -3.15 -1.85 -22.18
CA TYR A 202 -3.88 -2.72 -21.25
C TYR A 202 -4.61 -1.86 -20.22
N ALA A 203 -5.86 -2.14 -19.92
CA ALA A 203 -6.65 -1.32 -19.00
C ALA A 203 -7.37 -2.15 -17.94
N VAL A 204 -7.59 -1.57 -16.77
CA VAL A 204 -8.34 -2.17 -15.66
C VAL A 204 -9.58 -1.32 -15.41
N LYS A 205 -10.76 -1.94 -15.47
CA LYS A 205 -12.02 -1.25 -15.16
C LYS A 205 -12.15 -1.02 -13.66
N PRO A 206 -12.67 0.14 -13.23
CA PRO A 206 -12.95 0.40 -11.83
C PRO A 206 -14.18 -0.41 -11.38
N VAL A 207 -13.94 -1.44 -10.59
CA VAL A 207 -14.98 -2.21 -9.91
C VAL A 207 -14.81 -1.97 -8.42
N LYS A 208 -15.87 -1.55 -7.73
CA LYS A 208 -15.82 -1.24 -6.30
C LYS A 208 -15.25 -2.43 -5.52
N GLY A 209 -14.31 -2.15 -4.62
CA GLY A 209 -13.60 -3.15 -3.84
C GLY A 209 -12.36 -3.73 -4.50
N ASP A 210 -12.24 -3.71 -5.83
CA ASP A 210 -11.03 -4.20 -6.51
C ASP A 210 -9.83 -3.27 -6.28
N ALA A 211 -8.62 -3.81 -6.36
CA ALA A 211 -7.39 -3.03 -6.32
C ALA A 211 -6.39 -3.50 -7.37
N VAL A 212 -5.68 -2.57 -8.02
CA VAL A 212 -4.55 -2.88 -8.89
C VAL A 212 -3.23 -2.53 -8.21
N LEU A 213 -2.34 -3.52 -8.11
CA LEU A 213 -0.95 -3.36 -7.71
C LEU A 213 -0.10 -3.30 -8.98
N PHE A 214 0.72 -2.27 -9.11
CA PHE A 214 1.73 -2.21 -10.17
C PHE A 214 3.06 -1.66 -9.64
N PHE A 215 4.15 -2.08 -10.28
CA PHE A 215 5.50 -1.72 -9.87
C PHE A 215 6.09 -0.64 -10.76
N SER A 216 6.66 0.39 -10.13
CA SER A 216 7.37 1.49 -10.81
C SER A 216 8.86 1.21 -10.99
N LEU A 217 9.38 0.15 -10.37
CA LEU A 217 10.76 -0.31 -10.50
C LEU A 217 10.81 -1.78 -10.92
N HIS A 218 11.84 -2.10 -11.69
CA HIS A 218 12.25 -3.47 -11.96
C HIS A 218 12.81 -4.13 -10.67
N PRO A 219 12.86 -5.48 -10.59
CA PRO A 219 13.41 -6.18 -9.42
C PRO A 219 14.87 -5.82 -9.09
N ASN A 220 15.65 -5.35 -10.07
CA ASN A 220 17.02 -4.86 -9.88
C ASN A 220 17.09 -3.43 -9.31
N GLY A 221 15.95 -2.78 -9.04
CA GLY A 221 15.83 -1.44 -8.47
C GLY A 221 15.92 -0.28 -9.47
N THR A 222 16.09 -0.53 -10.77
CA THR A 222 16.03 0.52 -11.79
C THR A 222 14.58 0.91 -12.09
N THR A 223 14.34 2.17 -12.45
CA THR A 223 13.02 2.66 -12.85
C THR A 223 12.48 1.89 -14.05
N ASP A 224 11.18 1.60 -14.05
CA ASP A 224 10.47 0.93 -15.14
C ASP A 224 9.64 1.96 -15.92
N PRO A 225 10.10 2.47 -17.07
CA PRO A 225 9.34 3.44 -17.86
C PRO A 225 8.03 2.88 -18.43
N ASP A 226 7.89 1.56 -18.49
CA ASP A 226 6.66 0.90 -18.97
C ASP A 226 5.57 0.91 -17.89
N SER A 227 5.89 1.29 -16.65
CA SER A 227 4.93 1.59 -15.58
C SER A 227 4.12 2.88 -15.83
N LEU A 228 4.23 3.46 -17.03
CA LEU A 228 3.41 4.58 -17.46
C LEU A 228 1.94 4.18 -17.38
N HIS A 229 1.16 4.94 -16.62
CA HIS A 229 -0.26 4.66 -16.40
C HIS A 229 -1.07 5.94 -16.26
N GLY A 230 -2.36 5.87 -16.55
CA GLY A 230 -3.28 7.00 -16.44
C GLY A 230 -4.67 6.58 -15.99
N SER A 231 -5.49 7.56 -15.63
CA SER A 231 -6.92 7.36 -15.42
C SER A 231 -7.66 7.93 -16.64
N CYS A 232 -8.29 7.06 -17.41
CA CYS A 232 -9.14 7.46 -18.52
C CYS A 232 -10.27 8.38 -18.04
N PRO A 233 -10.80 9.25 -18.93
CA PRO A 233 -11.92 10.12 -18.59
C PRO A 233 -13.10 9.30 -18.08
N VAL A 234 -13.73 9.75 -17.00
CA VAL A 234 -15.05 9.24 -16.60
C VAL A 234 -16.05 9.71 -17.64
N ILE A 235 -16.86 8.81 -18.20
CA ILE A 235 -17.87 9.15 -19.20
C ILE A 235 -19.25 9.16 -18.54
N ASP A 236 -19.58 8.10 -17.80
CA ASP A 236 -20.86 7.95 -17.09
C ASP A 236 -20.64 7.40 -15.67
N GLY A 237 -21.19 8.09 -14.69
CA GLY A 237 -20.99 7.86 -13.25
C GLY A 237 -19.91 8.73 -12.62
N GLU A 238 -19.36 8.26 -11.51
CA GLU A 238 -18.35 8.95 -10.73
C GLU A 238 -17.31 7.94 -10.22
N LYS A 239 -16.02 8.28 -10.33
CA LYS A 239 -14.93 7.42 -9.88
C LYS A 239 -14.38 7.91 -8.56
N TRP A 240 -14.40 7.05 -7.57
CA TRP A 240 -13.64 7.17 -6.34
C TRP A 240 -12.50 6.15 -6.32
N SER A 241 -11.33 6.58 -5.90
CA SER A 241 -10.17 5.70 -5.76
C SER A 241 -9.29 6.11 -4.60
N ALA A 242 -8.60 5.14 -4.01
CA ALA A 242 -7.60 5.35 -2.98
C ALA A 242 -6.25 4.82 -3.45
N THR A 243 -5.22 5.66 -3.42
CA THR A 243 -3.87 5.32 -3.86
C THR A 243 -2.95 5.21 -2.65
N LYS A 244 -2.20 4.10 -2.57
CA LYS A 244 -1.11 3.90 -1.64
C LYS A 244 0.21 3.80 -2.42
N TRP A 245 1.08 4.78 -2.25
CA TRP A 245 2.45 4.73 -2.76
C TRP A 245 3.39 4.15 -1.72
N ILE A 246 4.29 3.27 -2.16
CA ILE A 246 5.23 2.57 -1.30
C ILE A 246 6.65 2.84 -1.77
N HIS A 247 7.51 3.33 -0.88
CA HIS A 247 8.91 3.66 -1.15
C HIS A 247 9.85 2.46 -0.98
N VAL A 248 11.07 2.60 -1.50
CA VAL A 248 12.18 1.66 -1.23
C VAL A 248 12.75 1.79 0.20
N ARG A 249 12.38 2.82 0.96
CA ARG A 249 12.79 3.06 2.35
C ARG A 249 11.62 3.55 3.23
N PRO A 250 11.74 3.48 4.56
CA PRO A 250 10.71 3.94 5.48
C PRO A 250 10.36 5.42 5.29
N PHE A 251 9.11 5.73 4.95
CA PHE A 251 8.60 7.08 4.74
C PHE A 251 8.47 7.89 6.04
N ASP A 252 8.21 7.21 7.16
CA ASP A 252 7.99 7.85 8.47
C ASP A 252 9.28 8.08 9.26
N SER A 253 10.43 7.65 8.73
CA SER A 253 11.67 7.84 9.48
C SER A 253 11.99 9.34 9.62
N ARG A 254 12.57 9.75 10.74
CA ARG A 254 13.05 11.14 10.88
C ARG A 254 14.22 11.32 9.92
N PRO A 255 14.47 12.55 9.40
CA PRO A 255 15.73 12.84 8.74
C PRO A 255 16.87 12.35 9.64
N ARG A 256 17.81 11.57 9.09
CA ARG A 256 19.05 11.26 9.81
C ARG A 256 19.66 12.60 10.19
N VAL A 257 19.64 12.93 11.47
CA VAL A 257 20.74 13.70 12.03
C VAL A 257 21.90 12.71 11.99
N PRO A 258 23.01 12.98 11.28
CA PRO A 258 24.20 12.17 11.41
C PRO A 258 24.48 12.10 12.91
N SER A 259 24.27 10.92 13.49
CA SER A 259 24.58 10.70 14.88
C SER A 259 26.05 11.04 15.03
N THR A 260 26.36 12.04 15.85
CA THR A 260 27.73 12.26 16.33
C THR A 260 28.21 11.04 17.16
N ALA A 261 27.30 10.14 17.54
CA ALA A 261 27.64 8.88 18.18
C ALA A 261 28.00 7.81 17.14
N GLY A 262 29.30 7.71 16.87
CA GLY A 262 30.02 6.47 16.59
C GLY A 262 29.61 5.63 15.36
N CYS A 263 30.47 4.68 15.02
CA CYS A 263 30.12 3.65 14.07
C CYS A 263 29.34 2.53 14.78
N GLY A 264 28.18 2.14 14.24
CA GLY A 264 27.22 1.23 14.87
C GLY A 264 26.31 0.52 13.86
N ASP A 265 25.43 -0.34 14.39
CA ASP A 265 24.31 -0.91 13.64
C ASP A 265 23.05 -0.10 13.93
N GLU A 266 22.27 0.17 12.89
CA GLU A 266 21.05 0.97 12.94
C GLU A 266 19.79 0.11 12.69
N ASN A 267 19.96 -1.20 12.57
CA ASN A 267 18.86 -2.17 12.44
C ASN A 267 19.17 -3.42 13.27
N ASP A 268 18.17 -3.91 14.01
CA ASP A 268 18.30 -5.09 14.86
C ASP A 268 18.62 -6.37 14.06
N LEU A 269 18.33 -6.38 12.75
CA LEU A 269 18.63 -7.48 11.84
C LEU A 269 20.04 -7.43 11.25
N CYS A 270 20.82 -6.36 11.49
CA CYS A 270 22.17 -6.22 10.96
C CYS A 270 23.08 -7.43 11.25
N PRO A 271 23.11 -8.02 12.47
CA PRO A 271 23.93 -9.20 12.74
C PRO A 271 23.51 -10.41 11.89
N ARG A 272 22.19 -10.61 11.71
CA ARG A 272 21.65 -11.71 10.90
C ARG A 272 21.96 -11.52 9.41
N TRP A 273 21.80 -10.30 8.90
CA TRP A 273 22.12 -9.99 7.50
C TRP A 273 23.62 -10.13 7.21
N ALA A 274 24.48 -9.67 8.12
CA ALA A 274 25.92 -9.85 8.01
C ALA A 274 26.30 -11.35 7.99
N ALA A 275 25.71 -12.15 8.89
CA ALA A 275 25.89 -13.61 8.89
C ALA A 275 25.45 -14.29 7.59
N ASN A 276 24.45 -13.73 6.89
CA ASN A 276 23.97 -14.20 5.59
C ASN A 276 24.79 -13.69 4.39
N GLY A 277 25.88 -12.95 4.65
CA GLY A 277 26.80 -12.43 3.63
C GLY A 277 26.37 -11.12 2.98
N GLU A 278 25.40 -10.40 3.55
CA GLU A 278 24.90 -9.15 2.97
C GLU A 278 25.96 -8.04 2.94
N CYS A 279 26.99 -8.09 3.77
CA CYS A 279 28.10 -7.13 3.73
C CYS A 279 28.80 -7.11 2.35
N ALA A 280 28.87 -8.26 1.67
CA ALA A 280 29.45 -8.38 0.33
C ALA A 280 28.40 -8.26 -0.78
N LYS A 281 27.18 -8.77 -0.56
CA LYS A 281 26.08 -8.75 -1.55
C LYS A 281 25.42 -7.38 -1.67
N ASN A 282 25.36 -6.63 -0.56
CA ASN A 282 24.72 -5.32 -0.46
C ASN A 282 25.61 -4.29 0.29
N PRO A 283 26.84 -4.04 -0.20
CA PRO A 283 27.84 -3.24 0.53
C PRO A 283 27.39 -1.79 0.69
N ARG A 284 26.57 -1.25 -0.23
CA ARG A 284 26.05 0.12 -0.14
C ARG A 284 25.10 0.32 1.03
N TYR A 285 24.22 -0.65 1.32
CA TYR A 285 23.34 -0.57 2.49
C TYR A 285 24.12 -0.92 3.75
N MET A 286 24.88 -2.01 3.71
CA MET A 286 25.49 -2.58 4.90
C MET A 286 26.68 -1.75 5.40
N VAL A 287 27.63 -1.44 4.51
CA VAL A 287 28.89 -0.73 4.82
C VAL A 287 28.82 0.77 4.48
N GLY A 288 28.18 1.11 3.37
CA GLY A 288 28.06 2.48 2.88
C GLY A 288 29.11 2.87 1.84
N THR A 289 29.21 4.16 1.59
CA THR A 289 30.19 4.79 0.69
C THR A 289 30.85 5.98 1.40
N ALA A 290 31.87 6.57 0.78
CA ALA A 290 32.62 7.71 1.34
C ALA A 290 31.74 8.92 1.75
N GLY A 291 30.55 9.08 1.16
CA GLY A 291 29.61 10.14 1.50
C GLY A 291 28.33 9.68 2.21
N PHE A 292 28.14 8.39 2.42
CA PHE A 292 26.93 7.85 3.03
C PHE A 292 27.24 6.62 3.88
N PRO A 293 27.34 6.75 5.22
CA PRO A 293 27.64 5.61 6.08
C PRO A 293 26.53 4.55 6.01
N GLY A 294 26.93 3.28 5.88
CA GLY A 294 26.01 2.15 5.89
C GLY A 294 25.31 1.96 7.22
N PHE A 295 24.22 1.19 7.18
CA PHE A 295 23.33 0.95 8.31
C PHE A 295 23.81 -0.18 9.22
N CYS A 296 24.69 -1.07 8.74
CA CYS A 296 25.12 -2.26 9.45
C CYS A 296 26.64 -2.32 9.59
N ARG A 297 27.27 -1.15 9.74
CA ARG A 297 28.74 -1.03 9.71
C ARG A 297 29.40 -1.80 10.84
N LYS A 298 28.77 -1.88 12.02
CA LYS A 298 29.32 -2.65 13.15
C LYS A 298 29.26 -4.14 12.85
N SER A 299 28.11 -4.64 12.42
CA SER A 299 27.94 -6.05 12.02
C SER A 299 28.83 -6.45 10.84
N CYS A 300 29.19 -5.50 9.96
CA CYS A 300 30.12 -5.74 8.85
C CYS A 300 31.58 -5.44 9.17
N ASN A 301 31.94 -5.21 10.43
CA ASN A 301 33.31 -4.85 10.85
C ASN A 301 33.90 -3.64 10.10
N ALA A 302 33.04 -2.74 9.62
CA ALA A 302 33.41 -1.51 8.91
C ALA A 302 33.60 -0.31 9.85
N CYS A 303 33.46 -0.53 11.16
CA CYS A 303 33.82 0.44 12.17
C CYS A 303 35.32 0.40 12.41
N THR A 304 36.06 1.32 11.80
CA THR A 304 37.45 1.55 12.19
C THR A 304 37.48 2.04 13.62
N SER A 305 38.20 1.34 14.50
CA SER A 305 38.59 1.88 15.79
C SER A 305 39.40 3.15 15.53
N THR A 306 38.83 4.31 15.85
CA THR A 306 39.64 5.52 16.04
C THR A 306 40.55 5.25 17.22
N LEU A 307 41.83 5.00 16.94
CA LEU A 307 42.93 5.25 17.87
C LEU A 307 43.12 6.75 18.02
#